data_AF-A0A8J3EED0-F1
#
_entry.id   AF-A0A8J3EED0-F1
#
_cell.length_a   1.000
_cell.length_b   1.000
_cell.length_c   1.000
_cell.angle_alpha   90.00
_cell.angle_beta   90.00
_cell.angle_gamma   90.00
#
_symmetry.space_group_name_H-M   'P 1'
#
loop_
_entity.id
_entity.type
_entity.pdbx_description
1 polymer ?
#
loop_
_entity_poly.entity_id
_entity_poly.type
_entity_poly.pdbx_seq_one_letter_code
_entity_poly.pdbx_strand_id
1 'polypeptide(L)'
;MAETTTPIQATALRALMAEAAEEGARRALREIGLHDDAAARDVRELRGLLEAWRDARRTAWRAVVKALTTAVLIALAIGVASQIRGR
;
A
#
# COMPACT_ATOMS: atom_id res chain seq x y z
N MET A 1 24.58 25.69 46.62
CA MET A 1 23.61 24.91 45.83
C MET A 1 24.29 24.56 44.51
N ALA A 2 25.12 23.52 44.50
CA ALA A 2 25.84 23.09 43.30
C ALA A 2 24.94 22.08 42.58
N GLU A 3 24.42 22.50 41.44
CA GLU A 3 23.62 21.68 40.54
C GLU A 3 24.46 20.45 40.13
N THR A 4 24.00 19.27 40.53
CA THR A 4 24.66 17.99 40.28
C THR A 4 24.37 17.58 38.84
N THR A 5 25.00 18.27 37.88
CA THR A 5 25.02 17.84 36.48
C THR A 5 26.05 16.73 36.35
N THR A 6 25.73 15.55 36.87
CA THR A 6 26.50 14.34 36.60
C THR A 6 26.41 14.08 35.09
N PRO A 7 27.52 14.03 34.33
CA PRO A 7 27.45 13.80 32.91
C PRO A 7 26.91 12.38 32.68
N ILE A 8 25.68 12.28 32.17
CA ILE A 8 25.09 11.00 31.81
C ILE A 8 25.97 10.41 30.71
N GLN A 9 26.62 9.28 31.02
CA GLN A 9 27.46 8.57 30.06
C GLN A 9 26.64 8.27 28.80
N ALA A 10 27.18 8.58 27.62
CA ALA A 10 26.45 8.46 26.35
C ALA A 10 25.85 7.05 26.13
N THR A 11 26.50 6.01 26.66
CA THR A 11 26.00 4.63 26.65
C THR A 11 24.72 4.45 27.48
N ALA A 12 24.67 5.03 28.67
CA ALA A 12 23.49 4.98 29.54
C ALA A 12 22.30 5.72 28.90
N LEU A 13 22.56 6.89 28.30
CA LEU A 13 21.53 7.63 27.57
C LEU A 13 20.98 6.82 26.39
N ARG A 14 21.87 6.18 25.60
CA ARG A 14 21.46 5.32 24.48
C ARG A 14 20.63 4.12 24.95
N ALA A 15 20.97 3.52 26.08
CA ALA A 15 20.19 2.42 26.66
C ALA A 15 18.76 2.87 27.03
N LEU A 16 18.63 4.00 27.74
CA LEU A 16 17.33 4.57 28.09
C LEU A 16 16.50 4.96 26.86
N MET A 17 17.13 5.54 25.83
CA MET A 17 16.46 5.86 24.58
C MET A 17 16.00 4.61 23.82
N ALA A 18 16.80 3.54 23.82
CA ALA A 18 16.43 2.29 23.18
C ALA A 18 15.21 1.65 23.87
N GLU A 19 15.19 1.65 25.20
CA GLU A 19 14.08 1.12 25.99
C GLU A 19 12.79 1.94 25.81
N ALA A 20 12.91 3.28 25.81
CA ALA A 20 11.78 4.17 25.52
C ALA A 20 11.26 4.01 24.07
N ALA A 21 12.15 3.82 23.10
CA ALA A 21 11.78 3.59 21.71
C ALA A 21 11.07 2.23 21.54
N GLU A 22 11.55 1.19 22.22
CA GLU A 22 10.92 -0.13 22.20
C GLU A 22 9.53 -0.12 22.83
N GLU A 23 9.36 0.53 23.99
CA GLU A 23 8.05 0.66 24.63
C GLU A 23 7.09 1.51 23.79
N GLY A 24 7.59 2.59 23.18
CA GLY A 24 6.83 3.40 22.21
C GLY A 24 6.37 2.58 21.01
N ALA A 25 7.27 1.77 20.43
CA ALA A 25 6.93 0.88 19.32
C ALA A 25 5.88 -0.17 19.72
N ARG A 26 6.04 -0.83 20.86
CA ARG A 26 5.05 -1.80 21.37
C ARG A 26 3.71 -1.15 21.66
N ARG A 27 3.68 0.09 22.15
CA ARG A 27 2.43 0.83 22.39
C ARG A 27 1.74 1.18 21.07
N ALA A 28 2.48 1.69 20.09
CA ALA A 28 1.93 1.99 18.76
C ALA A 28 1.37 0.72 18.09
N LEU A 29 2.10 -0.40 18.15
CA LEU A 29 1.65 -1.69 17.64
C LEU A 29 0.37 -2.17 18.32
N ARG A 30 0.26 -2.04 19.66
CA ARG A 30 -0.97 -2.34 20.41
C ARG A 30 -2.15 -1.46 19.98
N GLU A 31 -1.92 -0.17 19.76
CA GLU A 31 -2.98 0.78 19.38
C GLU A 31 -3.61 0.43 18.02
N ILE A 32 -2.80 -0.06 17.07
CA ILE A 32 -3.31 -0.54 15.77
C ILE A 32 -3.71 -2.03 15.80
N GLY A 33 -3.78 -2.64 16.98
CA GLY A 33 -4.20 -4.04 17.17
C GLY A 33 -3.15 -5.09 16.81
N LEU A 34 -1.92 -4.70 16.52
CA LEU A 34 -0.86 -5.54 15.96
C LEU A 34 0.13 -6.08 17.02
N HIS A 35 -0.41 -6.64 18.11
CA HIS A 35 0.35 -6.96 19.33
C HIS A 35 0.41 -8.45 19.67
N ASP A 36 -0.40 -9.26 19.00
CA ASP A 36 -0.41 -10.71 19.14
C ASP A 36 0.52 -11.38 18.12
N ASP A 37 0.85 -12.65 18.38
CA ASP A 37 1.76 -13.44 17.55
C ASP A 37 1.19 -13.72 16.14
N ALA A 38 -0.14 -13.63 15.96
CA ALA A 38 -0.79 -13.83 14.66
C ALA A 38 -0.79 -12.55 13.80
N ALA A 39 -0.70 -11.38 14.40
CA ALA A 39 -0.72 -10.08 13.72
C ALA A 39 0.30 -9.95 12.58
N ALA A 40 1.50 -10.49 12.77
CA ALA A 40 2.52 -10.51 11.74
C ALA A 40 2.12 -11.36 10.52
N ARG A 41 1.38 -12.46 10.74
CA ARG A 41 0.84 -13.33 9.69
C ARG A 41 -0.28 -12.64 8.93
N ASP A 42 -1.21 -12.03 9.64
CA ASP A 42 -2.36 -11.36 9.05
C ASP A 42 -1.92 -10.20 8.15
N VAL A 43 -0.93 -9.41 8.57
CA VAL A 43 -0.35 -8.35 7.73
C VAL A 43 0.30 -8.90 6.47
N ARG A 44 1.00 -10.05 6.56
CA ARG A 44 1.58 -10.70 5.37
C ARG A 44 0.48 -11.17 4.41
N GLU A 45 -0.60 -11.72 4.95
CA GLU A 45 -1.73 -12.20 4.15
C GLU A 45 -2.47 -11.06 3.46
N LEU A 46 -2.77 -9.97 4.18
CA LEU A 46 -3.36 -8.76 3.61
C LEU A 46 -2.50 -8.18 2.49
N ARG A 47 -1.17 -8.14 2.66
CA ARG A 47 -0.25 -7.71 1.61
C ARG A 47 -0.35 -8.61 0.37
N GLY A 48 -0.41 -9.92 0.58
CA GLY A 48 -0.62 -10.88 -0.51
C GLY A 48 -1.95 -10.66 -1.26
N LEU A 49 -3.04 -10.42 -0.52
CA LEU A 49 -4.35 -10.12 -1.12
C LEU A 49 -4.35 -8.80 -1.90
N LEU A 50 -3.70 -7.76 -1.37
CA LEU A 50 -3.53 -6.47 -2.05
C LEU A 50 -2.73 -6.62 -3.34
N GLU A 51 -1.70 -7.47 -3.32
CA GLU A 51 -0.89 -7.75 -4.49
C GLU A 51 -1.72 -8.46 -5.57
N ALA A 52 -2.49 -9.48 -5.18
CA ALA A 52 -3.44 -10.15 -6.07
C ALA A 52 -4.52 -9.20 -6.61
N TRP A 53 -5.08 -8.33 -5.77
CA TRP A 53 -6.07 -7.33 -6.19
C TRP A 53 -5.48 -6.32 -7.18
N ARG A 54 -4.25 -5.86 -6.95
CA ARG A 54 -3.57 -4.94 -7.86
C ARG A 54 -3.37 -5.56 -9.24
N ASP A 55 -3.03 -6.84 -9.29
CA ASP A 55 -2.91 -7.57 -10.55
C ASP A 55 -4.24 -7.81 -11.24
N ALA A 56 -5.29 -8.16 -10.48
CA ALA A 56 -6.65 -8.26 -11.00
C ALA A 56 -7.13 -6.93 -11.59
N ARG A 57 -6.92 -5.81 -10.87
CA ARG A 57 -7.26 -4.46 -11.33
C ARG A 57 -6.53 -4.09 -12.61
N ARG A 58 -5.24 -4.41 -12.71
CA ARG A 58 -4.44 -4.15 -13.93
C ARG A 58 -5.00 -4.92 -15.12
N THR A 59 -5.39 -6.16 -14.91
CA THR A 59 -5.98 -7.02 -15.96
C THR A 59 -7.36 -6.51 -16.38
N ALA A 60 -8.21 -6.17 -15.42
CA ALA A 60 -9.52 -5.58 -15.69
C ALA A 60 -9.40 -4.28 -16.49
N TRP A 61 -8.48 -3.39 -16.11
CA TRP A 61 -8.25 -2.13 -16.85
C TRP A 61 -7.82 -2.38 -18.30
N ARG A 62 -6.90 -3.33 -18.54
CA ARG A 62 -6.53 -3.71 -19.92
C ARG A 62 -7.73 -4.21 -20.73
N ALA A 63 -8.58 -5.04 -20.12
CA ALA A 63 -9.77 -5.56 -20.79
C ALA A 63 -10.76 -4.43 -21.13
N VAL A 64 -11.01 -3.51 -20.20
CA VAL A 64 -11.87 -2.35 -20.40
C VAL A 64 -11.33 -1.45 -21.53
N VAL A 65 -10.05 -1.09 -21.48
CA VAL A 65 -9.42 -0.26 -22.54
C VAL A 65 -9.51 -0.96 -23.89
N LYS A 66 -9.16 -2.26 -23.95
CA LYS A 66 -9.25 -3.03 -25.20
C LYS A 66 -10.67 -3.06 -25.74
N ALA A 67 -11.66 -3.34 -24.89
CA ALA A 67 -13.07 -3.38 -25.29
C ALA A 67 -13.54 -2.02 -25.82
N LEU A 68 -13.17 -0.93 -25.13
CA LEU A 68 -13.50 0.42 -25.55
C LEU A 68 -12.86 0.77 -26.91
N THR A 69 -11.56 0.49 -27.08
CA THR A 69 -10.87 0.71 -28.36
C THR A 69 -11.53 -0.08 -29.48
N THR A 70 -11.81 -1.36 -29.26
CA THR A 70 -12.49 -2.21 -30.26
C THR A 70 -13.87 -1.66 -30.61
N ALA A 71 -14.67 -1.22 -29.62
CA ALA A 71 -15.97 -0.62 -29.85
C ALA A 71 -15.88 0.65 -30.71
N VAL A 72 -14.92 1.53 -30.40
CA VAL A 72 -14.68 2.75 -31.19
C VAL A 72 -14.30 2.41 -32.64
N LEU A 73 -13.37 1.46 -32.85
CA LEU A 73 -12.98 1.05 -34.20
C LEU A 73 -14.14 0.45 -34.99
N ILE A 74 -14.99 -0.37 -34.37
CA ILE A 74 -16.19 -0.93 -35.00
C ILE A 74 -17.16 0.19 -35.37
N ALA A 75 -17.42 1.14 -34.46
CA ALA A 75 -18.29 2.27 -34.74
C ALA A 75 -17.80 3.10 -35.93
N LEU A 76 -16.50 3.37 -36.00
CA LEU A 76 -15.88 4.06 -37.12
C LEU A 76 -16.01 3.29 -38.44
N ALA A 77 -15.77 1.97 -38.43
CA ALA A 77 -15.90 1.13 -39.61
C ALA A 77 -17.34 1.12 -40.15
N ILE A 78 -18.33 1.03 -39.26
CA ILE A 78 -19.75 1.12 -39.63
C ILE A 78 -20.06 2.50 -40.25
N GLY A 79 -19.57 3.58 -39.65
CA GLY A 79 -19.78 4.94 -40.16
C GLY A 79 -19.16 5.18 -41.54
N VAL A 80 -17.97 4.63 -41.80
CA VAL A 80 -17.34 4.70 -43.14
C VAL A 80 -18.13 3.86 -44.15
N ALA A 81 -18.54 2.64 -43.77
CA ALA A 81 -19.30 1.76 -44.65
C ALA A 81 -20.66 2.37 -45.04
N SER A 82 -21.35 3.06 -44.13
CA SER A 82 -22.61 3.74 -44.42
C SER A 82 -22.43 4.92 -45.38
N GLN A 83 -21.35 5.69 -45.24
CA GLN A 83 -21.02 6.77 -46.17
C GLN A 83 -20.74 6.24 -47.59
N ILE A 84 -20.00 5.13 -47.73
CA ILE A 84 -19.69 4.53 -49.03
C ILE A 84 -20.95 3.93 -49.70
N ARG A 85 -21.87 3.34 -48.91
CA ARG A 85 -23.13 2.77 -49.41
C ARG A 85 -24.14 3.82 -49.88
N GLY A 86 -24.08 5.02 -49.33
CA GLY A 86 -24.98 6.13 -49.64
C GLY A 86 -24.54 7.01 -50.82
N ARG A 87 -23.50 6.61 -51.56
CA ARG A 87 -23.05 7.24 -52.81
C ARG A 87 -23.58 6.51 -54.03
#